data_AF-W7YC84-F1
#
_entry.id   AF-W7YC84-F1
#
_cell.length_a   1.000
_cell.length_b   1.000
_cell.length_c   1.000
_cell.angle_alpha   90.00
_cell.angle_beta   90.00
_cell.angle_gamma   90.00
#
_symmetry.space_group_name_H-M   'P 1'
#
loop_
_entity.id
_entity.type
_entity.pdbx_description
1 polymer ?
#
loop_
_entity_poly.entity_id
_entity_poly.type
_entity_poly.pdbx_seq_one_letter_code
_entity_poly.pdbx_strand_id
1 'polypeptide(L)' 'MDQSWRDKISQAFIDITNDAEGAKIIKDIYTHVGYVAGDDKNFEPVRKYAEAVGQEIK' A
#
# COMPACT_ATOMS: atom_id res chain seq x y z
N MET A 1 9.29 -4.32 12.90
CA MET A 1 8.34 -5.30 12.33
C MET A 1 9.11 -6.15 11.35
N ASP A 2 9.19 -7.45 11.59
CA ASP A 2 9.91 -8.38 10.71
C ASP A 2 9.22 -8.50 9.35
N GLN A 3 9.96 -8.98 8.35
CA GLN A 3 9.47 -9.09 6.98
C GLN A 3 8.27 -10.04 6.88
N SER A 4 8.30 -11.16 7.60
CA SER A 4 7.22 -12.16 7.54
C SER A 4 5.88 -11.59 8.02
N TRP A 5 5.91 -10.74 9.05
CA TRP A 5 4.70 -10.11 9.55
C TRP A 5 4.16 -9.05 8.59
N ARG A 6 5.05 -8.29 7.92
CA ARG A 6 4.66 -7.33 6.88
C ARG A 6 4.01 -8.04 5.69
N ASP A 7 4.60 -9.14 5.25
CA ASP A 7 4.09 -9.94 4.13
C ASP A 7 2.70 -10.53 4.45
N LYS A 8 2.50 -11.03 5.67
CA LYS A 8 1.20 -11.52 6.14
C LYS A 8 0.10 -10.46 6.08
N ILE A 9 0.40 -9.24 6.54
CA ILE A 9 -0.56 -8.13 6.49
C ILE A 9 -0.85 -7.76 5.03
N SER A 10 0.18 -7.60 4.21
CA SER A 10 0.02 -7.28 2.78
C SER A 10 -0.88 -8.29 2.08
N GLN A 11 -0.64 -9.58 2.29
CA GLN A 11 -1.45 -10.65 1.70
C GLN A 11 -2.90 -10.62 2.20
N ALA A 12 -3.13 -10.38 3.50
CA ALA A 12 -4.48 -10.27 4.05
C ALA A 12 -5.32 -9.16 3.39
N PHE A 13 -4.70 -8.02 3.05
CA PHE A 13 -5.37 -6.93 2.33
C PHE A 13 -5.65 -7.26 0.86
N ILE A 14 -4.83 -8.09 0.23
CA ILE A 14 -5.13 -8.60 -1.12
C ILE A 14 -6.28 -9.59 -1.03
N ASP A 15 -6.21 -10.55 -0.11
CA ASP A 15 -7.18 -11.63 0.04
C ASP A 15 -8.58 -11.12 0.41
N ILE A 16 -8.68 -10.13 1.30
CA ILE A 16 -9.98 -9.55 1.69
C ILE A 16 -10.70 -8.88 0.52
N THR A 17 -9.97 -8.41 -0.50
CA THR A 17 -10.60 -7.83 -1.70
C THR A 17 -11.10 -8.87 -2.70
N ASN A 18 -10.70 -10.14 -2.55
CA ASN A 18 -11.20 -11.25 -3.36
C ASN A 18 -12.52 -11.84 -2.79
N ASP A 19 -12.88 -11.47 -1.56
CA ASP A 19 -14.17 -11.76 -0.95
C ASP A 19 -15.17 -10.62 -1.21
N ALA A 20 -16.45 -10.94 -1.48
CA ALA A 20 -17.44 -9.93 -1.86
C ALA A 20 -17.81 -8.98 -0.70
N GLU A 21 -17.87 -9.51 0.53
CA GLU A 21 -18.15 -8.70 1.72
C GLU A 21 -16.92 -7.87 2.10
N GLY A 22 -15.74 -8.48 2.07
CA GLY A 22 -14.46 -7.81 2.27
C GLY A 22 -14.21 -6.67 1.26
N ALA A 23 -14.47 -6.91 -0.04
CA ALA A 23 -14.38 -5.89 -1.08
C ALA A 23 -15.33 -4.71 -0.83
N LYS A 24 -16.55 -4.98 -0.33
CA LYS A 24 -17.50 -3.94 0.04
C LYS A 24 -16.98 -3.09 1.20
N ILE A 25 -16.46 -3.72 2.26
CA ILE A 25 -15.86 -3.01 3.40
C ILE A 25 -14.70 -2.13 2.96
N ILE A 26 -13.79 -2.66 2.13
CA ILE A 26 -12.65 -1.91 1.59
C ILE A 26 -13.12 -0.69 0.81
N LYS A 27 -14.13 -0.86 -0.06
CA LYS A 27 -14.71 0.26 -0.82
C LYS A 27 -15.38 1.29 0.10
N ASP A 28 -16.15 0.85 1.09
CA ASP A 28 -16.92 1.73 1.96
C ASP A 28 -16.01 2.54 2.91
N ILE A 29 -14.89 1.97 3.37
CA ILE A 29 -13.93 2.62 4.29
C ILE A 29 -12.85 3.40 3.54
N TYR A 30 -12.22 2.78 2.53
CA TYR A 30 -11.02 3.30 1.90
C TYR A 30 -11.25 3.90 0.51
N THR A 31 -12.46 3.78 -0.04
CA THR A 31 -12.91 4.39 -1.31
C THR A 31 -12.17 3.94 -2.58
N HIS A 32 -11.16 3.07 -2.47
CA HIS A 32 -10.41 2.51 -3.61
C HIS A 32 -10.54 0.99 -3.66
N VAL A 33 -10.22 0.42 -4.82
CA VAL A 33 -10.27 -1.03 -5.10
C VAL A 33 -9.03 -1.47 -5.87
N GLY A 34 -8.73 -2.76 -5.85
CA GLY A 34 -7.66 -3.35 -6.66
C GLY A 34 -6.27 -3.23 -6.04
N TYR A 35 -6.11 -3.73 -4.81
CA TYR A 35 -4.81 -3.80 -4.16
C TYR A 35 -3.89 -4.75 -4.94
N VAL A 36 -2.65 -4.32 -5.11
CA VAL A 36 -1.58 -5.08 -5.75
C VAL A 36 -0.31 -4.95 -4.92
N ALA A 37 0.62 -5.91 -5.09
CA ALA A 37 1.93 -5.80 -4.46
C ALA A 37 2.64 -4.53 -4.91
N GLY A 38 3.05 -3.72 -3.94
CA GLY A 38 3.82 -2.50 -4.19
C GLY A 38 5.27 -2.81 -4.56
N ASP A 39 5.84 -2.00 -5.44
CA ASP A 39 7.26 -1.98 -5.74
C ASP A 39 7.83 -0.65 -5.24
N ASP A 40 8.94 -0.70 -4.49
CA ASP A 40 9.58 0.50 -3.95
C ASP A 40 9.95 1.51 -5.04
N LYS A 41 10.24 1.05 -6.27
CA LYS A 41 10.54 1.94 -7.40
C LYS A 41 9.40 2.92 -7.71
N ASN A 42 8.16 2.57 -7.37
CA ASN A 42 7.00 3.43 -7.59
C ASN A 42 7.08 4.73 -6.75
N PHE A 43 7.92 4.76 -5.71
CA PHE A 43 8.13 5.91 -4.83
C PHE A 43 9.33 6.78 -5.24
N GLU A 44 10.06 6.43 -6.32
CA GLU A 44 11.13 7.28 -6.84
C GLU A 44 10.70 8.73 -7.13
N PRO A 45 9.54 9.00 -7.78
CA PRO A 45 9.11 10.37 -8.03
C PRO A 45 8.88 11.16 -6.74
N VAL A 46 8.37 10.49 -5.70
CA VAL A 46 8.16 11.08 -4.37
C VAL A 46 9.49 11.48 -3.75
N ARG A 47 10.50 10.59 -3.80
CA ARG A 47 11.85 10.86 -3.30
C ARG A 47 12.52 12.02 -4.04
N LYS A 48 12.40 12.06 -5.37
CA LYS A 48 12.92 13.18 -6.20
C LYS A 48 12.26 14.52 -5.83
N TYR A 49 10.95 14.52 -5.61
CA TYR A 49 10.25 15.74 -5.21
C TYR A 49 10.64 16.18 -3.79
N ALA A 50 10.74 15.24 -2.84
CA ALA A 50 11.19 15.52 -1.47
C ALA A 50 12.59 16.17 -1.46
N GLU A 51 13.52 15.65 -2.26
CA GLU A 51 14.84 16.25 -2.45
C GLU A 51 14.75 17.67 -3.04
N ALA A 52 13.94 17.86 -4.09
CA ALA A 52 13.79 19.16 -4.76
C ALA A 52 13.25 20.27 -3.85
N VAL A 53 12.45 19.92 -2.84
CA VAL A 53 11.90 20.87 -1.86
C VAL A 53 12.71 20.95 -0.57
N GLY A 54 13.86 20.25 -0.49
CA GLY A 54 14.73 20.24 0.69
C GLY A 54 14.14 19.52 1.90
N GLN A 55 13.22 18.56 1.69
CA GLN A 55 12.68 17.74 2.77
C GLN A 55 13.76 16.76 3.27
N GLU A 56 13.97 16.69 4.58
CA GLU A 56 14.81 15.63 5.17
C GLU A 56 14.18 14.26 4.89
N ILE A 57 14.88 13.44 4.11
CA ILE A 57 14.53 12.03 3.91
C ILE A 57 15.26 11.25 5.01
N LYS A 58 14.52 10.72 5.97
CA LYS A 58 15.02 9.89 7.07
C LYS A 58 14.93 8.41 6.74
#